data_AF-A0A095WTR7-F1
#
_entry.id   AF-A0A095WTR7-F1
#
_cell.length_a   1.000
_cell.length_b   1.000
_cell.length_c   1.000
_cell.angle_alpha   90.00
_cell.angle_beta   90.00
_cell.angle_gamma   90.00
#
_symmetry.space_group_name_H-M   'P 1'
#
loop_
_entity.id
_entity.type
_entity.pdbx_description
1 polymer ?
#
loop_
_entity_poly.entity_id
_entity_poly.type
_entity_poly.pdbx_seq_one_letter_code
_entity_poly.pdbx_strand_id
1 'polypeptide(L)'
;MSGNIEYYFSITSPWAYLGAERLVSICQKAGVGIRPFLIANISENGWITLKEKPPVRQKYVFEDLSRWAKRLGVPLKLDDRAGLKDAAPAYRIVIAAELAGKPTLALAIALQKAFWGYGEDIGDPAVRAAVASKAGYDGAALVAAEEAPDVPAAFQKNIALATMRGVFGSPTHLYGKQTFWGQDRLDFLEEALARSPVEA
;
A
#
# COMPACT_ATOMS: atom_id res chain seq x y z
N MET A 1 -4.96 -11.61 -23.54
CA MET A 1 -5.45 -10.60 -22.58
C MET A 1 -4.24 -10.15 -21.78
N SER A 2 -3.86 -8.88 -21.85
CA SER A 2 -2.87 -8.31 -20.93
C SER A 2 -3.41 -8.47 -19.51
N GLY A 3 -2.68 -9.20 -18.66
CA GLY A 3 -3.11 -9.44 -17.28
C GLY A 3 -3.10 -8.15 -16.46
N ASN A 4 -4.03 -8.02 -15.50
CA ASN A 4 -3.95 -6.93 -14.51
C ASN A 4 -2.74 -7.13 -13.59
N ILE A 5 -2.22 -6.04 -13.05
CA ILE A 5 -1.21 -6.08 -11.99
C ILE A 5 -1.89 -6.35 -10.65
N GLU A 6 -1.48 -7.40 -9.95
CA GLU A 6 -1.85 -7.61 -8.55
C GLU A 6 -0.89 -6.79 -7.68
N TYR A 7 -1.43 -5.83 -6.92
CA TYR A 7 -0.65 -4.90 -6.10
C TYR A 7 -0.90 -5.18 -4.63
N TYR A 8 0.09 -5.78 -3.96
CA TYR A 8 0.04 -6.13 -2.54
C TYR A 8 0.79 -5.09 -1.72
N PHE A 9 0.11 -4.46 -0.77
CA PHE A 9 0.71 -3.37 -0.01
C PHE A 9 0.10 -3.13 1.37
N SER A 10 0.85 -2.38 2.17
CA SER A 10 0.50 -1.96 3.52
C SER A 10 0.40 -0.43 3.54
N ILE A 11 -0.62 0.12 4.19
CA ILE A 11 -0.79 1.58 4.37
C ILE A 11 0.40 2.14 5.17
N THR A 12 0.90 1.37 6.13
CA THR A 12 2.06 1.73 6.97
C THR A 12 3.40 1.29 6.37
N SER A 13 3.46 1.01 5.07
CA SER A 13 4.73 0.87 4.35
C SER A 13 5.11 2.21 3.69
N PRO A 14 6.21 2.86 4.12
CA PRO A 14 6.67 4.09 3.47
C PRO A 14 7.15 3.82 2.04
N TRP A 15 7.68 2.62 1.77
CA TRP A 15 8.07 2.21 0.42
C TRP A 15 6.87 2.07 -0.51
N ALA A 16 5.73 1.59 0.00
CA ALA A 16 4.51 1.52 -0.79
C ALA A 16 4.00 2.91 -1.12
N TYR A 17 4.01 3.83 -0.15
CA TYR A 17 3.66 5.23 -0.37
C TYR A 17 4.50 5.90 -1.45
N LEU A 18 5.84 5.75 -1.38
CA LEU A 18 6.75 6.36 -2.36
C LEU A 18 6.51 5.86 -3.80
N GLY A 19 6.01 4.63 -3.97
CA GLY A 19 5.76 4.02 -5.28
C GLY A 19 4.32 4.11 -5.80
N ALA A 20 3.33 4.43 -4.95
CA ALA A 20 1.92 4.20 -5.30
C ALA A 20 1.42 5.06 -6.47
N GLU A 21 1.65 6.38 -6.44
CA GLU A 21 1.25 7.28 -7.54
C GLU A 21 2.02 6.95 -8.83
N ARG A 22 3.29 6.53 -8.70
CA ARG A 22 4.12 6.11 -9.84
C ARG A 22 3.57 4.85 -10.50
N LEU A 23 3.19 3.83 -9.72
CA LEU A 23 2.55 2.61 -10.22
C LEU A 23 1.27 2.96 -11.01
N VAL A 24 0.41 3.82 -10.45
CA VAL A 24 -0.81 4.28 -11.14
C VAL A 24 -0.47 4.91 -12.49
N SER A 25 0.51 5.80 -12.55
CA SER A 25 0.93 6.42 -13.82
C SER A 25 1.45 5.40 -14.85
N ILE A 26 2.26 4.43 -14.41
CA ILE A 26 2.82 3.38 -15.29
C ILE A 26 1.69 2.55 -15.89
N CYS A 27 0.78 2.05 -15.05
CA CYS A 27 -0.35 1.23 -15.47
C CYS A 27 -1.32 1.98 -16.39
N GLN A 28 -1.57 3.26 -16.12
CA GLN A 28 -2.40 4.11 -16.98
C GLN A 28 -1.78 4.27 -18.37
N LYS A 29 -0.47 4.55 -18.46
CA LYS A 29 0.23 4.67 -19.76
C LYS A 29 0.22 3.36 -20.53
N ALA A 30 0.32 2.22 -19.84
CA ALA A 30 0.30 0.90 -20.44
C ALA A 30 -1.11 0.37 -20.76
N GLY A 31 -2.17 1.04 -20.29
CA GLY A 31 -3.55 0.54 -20.42
C GLY A 31 -3.82 -0.75 -19.62
N VAL A 32 -3.11 -0.95 -18.50
CA VAL A 32 -3.20 -2.15 -17.65
C VAL A 32 -3.90 -1.82 -16.33
N GLY A 33 -4.84 -2.67 -15.90
CA GLY A 33 -5.54 -2.49 -14.64
C GLY A 33 -4.69 -2.85 -13.41
N ILE A 34 -4.99 -2.21 -12.28
CA ILE A 34 -4.40 -2.55 -10.98
C ILE A 34 -5.48 -3.20 -10.11
N ARG A 35 -5.15 -4.37 -9.54
CA ARG A 35 -5.94 -5.03 -8.51
C ARG A 35 -5.23 -4.87 -7.15
N PRO A 36 -5.66 -3.91 -6.31
CA PRO A 36 -5.05 -3.67 -5.00
C PRO A 36 -5.46 -4.73 -3.97
N PHE A 37 -4.52 -5.13 -3.12
CA PHE A 37 -4.74 -5.98 -1.96
C PHE A 37 -4.01 -5.39 -0.76
N LEU A 38 -4.78 -5.01 0.26
CA LEU A 38 -4.18 -4.63 1.54
C LEU A 38 -3.72 -5.87 2.29
N ILE A 39 -2.49 -5.81 2.80
CA ILE A 39 -1.88 -6.88 3.58
C ILE A 39 -1.19 -6.33 4.83
N ALA A 40 -1.03 -7.20 5.82
CA ALA A 40 -0.16 -7.01 6.96
C ALA A 40 1.16 -7.78 6.76
N ASN A 41 2.02 -7.77 7.79
CA ASN A 41 3.27 -8.55 7.79
C ASN A 41 3.00 -10.05 7.57
N ILE A 42 3.69 -10.67 6.60
CA ILE A 42 3.64 -12.10 6.28
C ILE A 42 4.99 -12.72 6.69
N SER A 43 5.15 -12.97 7.98
CA SER A 43 6.42 -13.45 8.55
C SER A 43 6.82 -14.84 8.06
N GLU A 44 5.86 -15.70 7.76
CA GLU A 44 6.10 -17.04 7.19
C GLU A 44 6.79 -17.01 5.82
N ASN A 45 6.60 -15.92 5.06
CA ASN A 45 7.30 -15.67 3.79
C ASN A 45 8.59 -14.86 3.96
N GLY A 46 9.06 -14.65 5.20
CA GLY A 46 10.33 -13.99 5.49
C GLY A 46 10.26 -12.46 5.59
N TRP A 47 9.06 -11.87 5.69
CA TRP A 47 8.95 -10.43 5.92
C TRP A 47 9.38 -10.07 7.35
N ILE A 48 10.48 -9.30 7.44
CA ILE A 48 10.98 -8.70 8.68
C ILE A 48 10.52 -7.22 8.75
N THR A 49 9.90 -6.81 9.85
CA THR A 49 9.48 -5.41 10.08
C THR A 49 10.67 -4.48 10.34
N LEU A 50 10.47 -3.16 10.32
CA LEU A 50 11.54 -2.21 10.66
C LEU A 50 12.01 -2.38 12.12
N LYS A 51 11.06 -2.57 13.05
CA LYS A 51 11.33 -2.72 14.49
C LYS A 51 12.20 -3.94 14.82
N GLU A 52 12.03 -5.02 14.07
CA GLU A 52 12.80 -6.26 14.25
C GLU A 52 14.21 -6.21 13.64
N LYS A 53 14.50 -5.22 12.77
CA LYS A 53 15.83 -5.09 12.17
C LYS A 53 16.85 -4.59 13.21
N PRO A 54 18.13 -4.98 13.10
CA PRO A 54 19.20 -4.38 13.90
C PRO A 54 19.26 -2.85 13.73
N PRO A 55 19.68 -2.08 14.76
CA PRO A 55 19.70 -0.61 14.71
C PRO A 55 20.44 -0.03 13.49
N VAL A 56 21.54 -0.67 13.06
CA VAL A 56 22.30 -0.26 11.87
C VAL A 56 21.47 -0.31 10.57
N ARG A 57 20.59 -1.32 10.44
CA ARG A 57 19.68 -1.43 9.30
C ARG A 57 18.50 -0.47 9.42
N GLN A 58 18.03 -0.21 10.64
CA GLN A 58 16.98 0.80 10.85
C GLN A 58 17.45 2.19 10.40
N LYS A 59 18.67 2.59 10.83
CA LYS A 59 19.30 3.84 10.41
C LYS A 59 19.41 3.94 8.88
N TYR A 60 19.92 2.91 8.23
CA TYR A 60 20.03 2.87 6.77
C TYR A 60 18.68 3.04 6.08
N VAL A 61 17.62 2.40 6.58
CA VAL A 61 16.26 2.54 6.00
C VAL A 61 15.81 3.99 6.02
N PHE A 62 16.02 4.74 7.10
CA PHE A 62 15.65 6.16 7.16
C PHE A 62 16.49 7.04 6.21
N GLU A 63 17.79 6.78 6.10
CA GLU A 63 18.67 7.46 5.14
C GLU A 63 18.19 7.22 3.69
N ASP A 64 17.85 5.97 3.37
CA ASP A 64 17.45 5.59 2.03
C ASP A 64 16.05 6.10 1.67
N LEU A 65 15.11 6.07 2.62
CA LEU A 65 13.80 6.71 2.47
C LEU A 65 13.94 8.20 2.13
N SER A 66 14.85 8.90 2.81
CA SER A 66 15.12 10.32 2.55
C SER A 66 15.70 10.55 1.15
N ARG A 67 16.61 9.68 0.69
CA ARG A 67 17.15 9.73 -0.68
C ARG A 67 16.06 9.54 -1.73
N TRP A 68 15.21 8.54 -1.56
CA TRP A 68 14.14 8.22 -2.49
C TRP A 68 13.05 9.29 -2.51
N ALA A 69 12.61 9.78 -1.35
CA ALA A 69 11.67 10.90 -1.25
C ALA A 69 12.17 12.12 -2.04
N LYS A 70 13.44 12.49 -1.85
CA LYS A 70 14.09 13.57 -2.60
C LYS A 70 14.15 13.29 -4.11
N ARG A 71 14.57 12.08 -4.50
CA ARG A 71 14.67 11.68 -5.93
C ARG A 71 13.32 11.71 -6.64
N LEU A 72 12.25 11.32 -5.95
CA LEU A 72 10.91 11.23 -6.51
C LEU A 72 10.11 12.54 -6.38
N GLY A 73 10.61 13.51 -5.60
CA GLY A 73 9.86 14.73 -5.30
C GLY A 73 8.62 14.49 -4.44
N VAL A 74 8.59 13.39 -3.67
CA VAL A 74 7.45 12.99 -2.84
C VAL A 74 7.72 13.44 -1.39
N PRO A 75 6.83 14.26 -0.78
CA PRO A 75 6.98 14.65 0.62
C PRO A 75 6.95 13.43 1.54
N LEU A 76 7.89 13.33 2.48
CA LEU A 76 7.94 12.23 3.44
C LEU A 76 8.31 12.76 4.83
N LYS A 77 7.35 12.70 5.77
CA LYS A 77 7.54 13.08 7.18
C LYS A 77 7.88 11.85 8.02
N LEU A 78 9.15 11.76 8.41
CA LEU A 78 9.67 10.68 9.26
C LEU A 78 9.78 11.07 10.74
N ASP A 79 9.84 12.38 11.02
CA ASP A 79 10.03 12.93 12.36
C ASP A 79 8.72 13.05 13.15
N ASP A 80 8.83 13.17 14.47
CA ASP A 80 7.72 13.46 15.42
C ASP A 80 6.50 12.52 15.36
N ARG A 81 6.74 11.26 15.00
CA ARG A 81 5.67 10.25 14.84
C ARG A 81 5.25 9.54 16.13
N ALA A 82 5.90 9.83 17.26
CA ALA A 82 5.68 9.13 18.53
C ALA A 82 4.28 9.35 19.13
N GLY A 83 3.61 10.45 18.75
CA GLY A 83 2.26 10.78 19.21
C GLY A 83 1.12 10.19 18.37
N LEU A 84 1.42 9.50 17.26
CA LEU A 84 0.40 8.91 16.40
C LEU A 84 -0.22 7.68 17.06
N LYS A 85 -1.55 7.53 16.95
CA LYS A 85 -2.29 6.34 17.39
C LYS A 85 -2.03 5.15 16.46
N ASP A 86 -2.53 3.98 16.86
CA ASP A 86 -2.48 2.78 16.01
C ASP A 86 -3.20 3.02 14.68
N ALA A 87 -2.50 2.77 13.57
CA ALA A 87 -3.01 2.96 12.22
C ALA A 87 -3.83 1.75 11.71
N ALA A 88 -3.95 0.66 12.46
CA ALA A 88 -4.71 -0.52 12.05
C ALA A 88 -6.15 -0.22 11.58
N PRO A 89 -6.91 0.71 12.21
CA PRO A 89 -8.25 1.08 11.72
C PRO A 89 -8.27 1.68 10.30
N ALA A 90 -7.16 2.26 9.83
CA ALA A 90 -7.07 2.74 8.45
C ALA A 90 -7.17 1.62 7.40
N TYR A 91 -6.70 0.42 7.74
CA TYR A 91 -6.89 -0.75 6.87
C TYR A 91 -8.36 -1.15 6.82
N ARG A 92 -9.04 -1.11 7.97
CA ARG A 92 -10.43 -1.52 8.12
C ARG A 92 -11.38 -0.70 7.26
N ILE A 93 -11.20 0.62 7.20
CA ILE A 93 -12.05 1.47 6.33
C ILE A 93 -11.84 1.20 4.84
N VAL A 94 -10.64 0.80 4.42
CA VAL A 94 -10.37 0.42 3.02
C VAL A 94 -11.00 -0.93 2.70
N ILE A 95 -10.93 -1.88 3.63
CA ILE A 95 -11.58 -3.18 3.48
C ILE A 95 -13.12 -3.03 3.51
N ALA A 96 -13.67 -2.15 4.33
CA ALA A 96 -15.08 -1.81 4.32
C ALA A 96 -15.51 -1.22 2.95
N ALA A 97 -14.68 -0.37 2.36
CA ALA A 97 -14.90 0.13 1.00
C ALA A 97 -14.85 -1.01 -0.04
N GLU A 98 -13.94 -1.98 0.11
CA GLU A 98 -13.85 -3.19 -0.73
C GLU A 98 -15.17 -3.98 -0.69
N LEU A 99 -15.67 -4.26 0.53
CA LEU A 99 -16.90 -5.00 0.77
C LEU A 99 -18.14 -4.27 0.24
N ALA A 100 -18.12 -2.94 0.25
CA ALA A 100 -19.15 -2.09 -0.37
C ALA A 100 -19.01 -1.97 -1.90
N GLY A 101 -18.09 -2.70 -2.53
CA GLY A 101 -17.87 -2.69 -3.98
C GLY A 101 -17.28 -1.37 -4.51
N LYS A 102 -16.62 -0.59 -3.66
CA LYS A 102 -15.98 0.68 -4.03
C LYS A 102 -14.53 0.45 -4.47
N PRO A 103 -14.00 1.25 -5.41
CA PRO A 103 -12.56 1.25 -5.69
C PRO A 103 -11.77 1.55 -4.42
N THR A 104 -10.71 0.80 -4.13
CA THR A 104 -9.97 0.93 -2.86
C THR A 104 -8.62 1.63 -2.99
N LEU A 105 -8.01 1.60 -4.18
CA LEU A 105 -6.66 2.11 -4.39
C LEU A 105 -6.54 3.60 -4.09
N ALA A 106 -7.47 4.42 -4.58
CA ALA A 106 -7.43 5.87 -4.36
C ALA A 106 -7.61 6.23 -2.88
N LEU A 107 -8.47 5.53 -2.16
CA LEU A 107 -8.65 5.70 -0.71
C LEU A 107 -7.37 5.33 0.05
N ALA A 108 -6.75 4.20 -0.29
CA ALA A 108 -5.52 3.75 0.36
C ALA A 108 -4.35 4.70 0.10
N ILE A 109 -4.22 5.23 -1.12
CA ILE A 109 -3.22 6.27 -1.46
C ILE A 109 -3.47 7.55 -0.67
N ALA A 110 -4.73 7.98 -0.53
CA ALA A 110 -5.07 9.16 0.26
C ALA A 110 -4.67 9.00 1.74
N LEU A 111 -4.91 7.82 2.33
CA LEU A 111 -4.50 7.49 3.70
C LEU A 111 -2.97 7.42 3.85
N GLN A 112 -2.27 6.85 2.87
CA GLN A 112 -0.81 6.86 2.83
C GLN A 112 -0.26 8.29 2.76
N LYS A 113 -0.86 9.16 1.95
CA LYS A 113 -0.45 10.57 1.82
C LYS A 113 -0.69 11.36 3.10
N ALA A 114 -1.84 11.16 3.75
CA ALA A 114 -2.12 11.71 5.09
C ALA A 114 -1.05 11.28 6.10
N PHE A 115 -0.79 9.97 6.20
CA PHE A 115 0.10 9.41 7.20
C PHE A 115 1.59 9.70 6.95
N TRP A 116 2.05 9.54 5.71
CA TRP A 116 3.48 9.67 5.35
C TRP A 116 3.86 11.05 4.84
N GLY A 117 3.00 11.70 4.05
CA GLY A 117 3.29 13.00 3.47
C GLY A 117 2.99 14.16 4.43
N TYR A 118 1.85 14.09 5.14
CA TYR A 118 1.40 15.18 6.01
C TYR A 118 1.66 14.92 7.50
N GLY A 119 1.90 13.66 7.88
CA GLY A 119 2.13 13.27 9.28
C GLY A 119 0.83 13.27 10.10
N GLU A 120 -0.31 13.08 9.45
CA GLU A 120 -1.62 13.03 10.10
C GLU A 120 -1.83 11.70 10.83
N ASP A 121 -2.56 11.75 11.94
CA ASP A 121 -2.89 10.57 12.75
C ASP A 121 -4.09 9.82 12.17
N ILE A 122 -3.82 8.89 11.25
CA ILE A 122 -4.85 8.01 10.68
C ILE A 122 -5.37 6.95 11.68
N GLY A 123 -4.84 6.88 12.91
CA GLY A 123 -5.46 6.15 14.00
C GLY A 123 -6.66 6.90 14.60
N ASP A 124 -6.79 8.20 14.33
CA ASP A 124 -7.95 9.01 14.71
C ASP A 124 -9.11 8.84 13.70
N PRO A 125 -10.32 8.45 14.16
CA PRO A 125 -11.47 8.28 13.27
C PRO A 125 -11.90 9.57 12.56
N ALA A 126 -11.74 10.73 13.20
CA ALA A 126 -12.10 12.01 12.57
C ALA A 126 -11.15 12.34 11.40
N VAL A 127 -9.85 12.04 11.56
CA VAL A 127 -8.86 12.20 10.49
C VAL A 127 -9.17 11.23 9.34
N ARG A 128 -9.42 9.95 9.64
CA ARG A 128 -9.78 8.95 8.61
C ARG A 128 -11.02 9.35 7.82
N ALA A 129 -12.08 9.76 8.51
CA ALA A 129 -13.31 10.22 7.86
C ALA A 129 -13.05 11.43 6.96
N ALA A 130 -12.29 12.41 7.42
CA ALA A 130 -11.95 13.60 6.64
C ALA A 130 -11.12 13.27 5.39
N VAL A 131 -10.12 12.39 5.52
CA VAL A 131 -9.28 11.93 4.40
C VAL A 131 -10.12 11.17 3.37
N ALA A 132 -10.97 10.24 3.82
CA ALA A 132 -11.85 9.47 2.95
C ALA A 132 -12.85 10.37 2.20
N SER A 133 -13.46 11.34 2.89
CA SER A 133 -14.38 12.31 2.28
C SER A 133 -13.71 13.18 1.23
N LYS A 134 -12.49 13.67 1.49
CA LYS A 134 -11.68 14.41 0.50
C LYS A 134 -11.34 13.55 -0.73
N ALA A 135 -11.24 12.24 -0.57
CA ALA A 135 -11.00 11.28 -1.65
C ALA A 135 -12.28 10.84 -2.40
N GLY A 136 -13.45 11.40 -2.05
CA GLY A 136 -14.73 11.14 -2.73
C GLY A 136 -15.52 9.95 -2.17
N TYR A 137 -15.22 9.50 -0.95
CA TYR A 137 -15.96 8.43 -0.26
C TYR A 137 -16.88 9.02 0.81
N ASP A 138 -17.85 8.23 1.28
CA ASP A 138 -18.57 8.56 2.51
C ASP A 138 -17.69 8.17 3.71
N GLY A 139 -16.84 9.09 4.15
CA GLY A 139 -15.88 8.82 5.22
C GLY A 139 -16.53 8.45 6.56
N ALA A 140 -17.70 9.03 6.86
CA ALA A 140 -18.44 8.72 8.09
C ALA A 140 -19.01 7.31 8.04
N ALA A 141 -19.61 6.91 6.91
CA ALA A 141 -20.10 5.55 6.73
C ALA A 141 -18.99 4.51 6.78
N LEU A 142 -17.82 4.81 6.19
CA LEU A 142 -16.67 3.89 6.22
C LEU A 142 -16.12 3.69 7.63
N VAL A 143 -15.99 4.77 8.43
CA VAL A 143 -15.58 4.66 9.84
C VAL A 143 -16.62 3.88 10.64
N ALA A 144 -17.92 4.10 10.42
CA ALA A 144 -18.96 3.33 11.09
C ALA A 144 -18.94 1.83 10.74
N ALA A 145 -18.49 1.49 9.53
CA ALA A 145 -18.37 0.12 9.04
C ALA A 145 -17.04 -0.57 9.38
N GLU A 146 -16.07 0.12 10.00
CA GLU A 146 -14.71 -0.40 10.20
C GLU A 146 -14.65 -1.63 11.13
N GLU A 147 -15.65 -1.78 12.01
CA GLU A 147 -15.82 -2.93 12.92
C GLU A 147 -16.87 -3.95 12.43
N ALA A 148 -17.32 -3.85 11.17
CA ALA A 148 -18.27 -4.81 10.63
C ALA A 148 -17.69 -6.25 10.67
N PRO A 149 -18.49 -7.28 11.00
CA PRO A 149 -17.96 -8.63 11.25
C PRO A 149 -17.20 -9.28 10.07
N ASP A 150 -17.47 -8.83 8.85
CA ASP A 150 -16.85 -9.30 7.61
C ASP A 150 -15.50 -8.64 7.29
N VAL A 151 -15.22 -7.45 7.86
CA VAL A 151 -13.97 -6.72 7.63
C VAL A 151 -12.72 -7.53 8.02
N PRO A 152 -12.63 -8.13 9.24
CA PRO A 152 -11.48 -8.96 9.59
C PRO A 152 -11.32 -10.15 8.66
N ALA A 153 -12.41 -10.81 8.27
CA ALA A 153 -12.37 -11.99 7.40
C ALA A 153 -11.87 -11.64 5.99
N ALA A 154 -12.33 -10.52 5.42
CA ALA A 154 -11.86 -10.03 4.14
C ALA A 154 -10.38 -9.64 4.18
N PHE A 155 -9.92 -8.99 5.26
CA PHE A 155 -8.50 -8.67 5.41
C PHE A 155 -7.62 -9.92 5.52
N GLN A 156 -8.06 -10.93 6.30
CA GLN A 156 -7.34 -12.21 6.39
C GLN A 156 -7.32 -12.96 5.06
N LYS A 157 -8.38 -12.87 4.26
CA LYS A 157 -8.41 -13.45 2.91
C LYS A 157 -7.35 -12.81 1.99
N ASN A 158 -7.16 -11.49 2.07
CA ASN A 158 -6.12 -10.79 1.33
C ASN A 158 -4.72 -11.25 1.75
N ILE A 159 -4.48 -11.44 3.05
CA ILE A 159 -3.21 -11.96 3.58
C ILE A 159 -2.97 -13.40 3.13
N ALA A 160 -3.96 -14.29 3.26
CA ALA A 160 -3.85 -15.68 2.84
C ALA A 160 -3.58 -15.83 1.34
N LEU A 161 -4.23 -15.00 0.51
CA LEU A 161 -3.95 -14.95 -0.92
C LEU A 161 -2.50 -14.48 -1.17
N ALA A 162 -2.05 -13.43 -0.50
CA ALA A 162 -0.68 -12.93 -0.63
C ALA A 162 0.36 -13.98 -0.21
N THR A 163 0.11 -14.72 0.89
CA THR A 163 0.94 -15.86 1.31
C THR A 163 1.04 -16.89 0.19
N MET A 164 -0.09 -17.37 -0.33
CA MET A 164 -0.15 -18.37 -1.41
C MET A 164 0.58 -17.91 -2.68
N ARG A 165 0.51 -16.62 -2.99
CA ARG A 165 1.16 -16.00 -4.15
C ARG A 165 2.65 -15.71 -3.93
N GLY A 166 3.20 -16.09 -2.77
CA GLY A 166 4.62 -15.93 -2.45
C GLY A 166 5.02 -14.48 -2.16
N VAL A 167 4.10 -13.65 -1.68
CA VAL A 167 4.40 -12.26 -1.30
C VAL A 167 5.18 -12.23 0.02
N PHE A 168 6.33 -11.55 0.03
CA PHE A 168 7.24 -11.47 1.18
C PHE A 168 7.53 -10.02 1.62
N GLY A 169 6.75 -9.05 1.15
CA GLY A 169 6.92 -7.66 1.54
C GLY A 169 5.95 -6.69 0.89
N SER A 170 6.03 -5.43 1.29
CA SER A 170 5.24 -4.33 0.74
C SER A 170 6.14 -3.17 0.29
N PRO A 171 5.95 -2.65 -0.94
CA PRO A 171 4.99 -3.08 -1.96
C PRO A 171 5.48 -4.28 -2.77
N THR A 172 4.57 -5.14 -3.21
CA THR A 172 4.84 -6.21 -4.19
C THR A 172 3.85 -6.12 -5.35
N HIS A 173 4.36 -6.25 -6.57
CA HIS A 173 3.58 -6.20 -7.81
C HIS A 173 3.75 -7.51 -8.56
N LEU A 174 2.65 -8.21 -8.86
CA LEU A 174 2.68 -9.42 -9.68
C LEU A 174 2.10 -9.12 -11.06
N TYR A 175 2.82 -9.53 -12.10
CA TYR A 175 2.38 -9.42 -13.50
C TYR A 175 2.76 -10.72 -14.23
N GLY A 176 1.75 -11.45 -14.72
CA GLY A 176 1.96 -12.80 -15.26
C GLY A 176 2.57 -13.73 -14.20
N LYS A 177 3.76 -14.27 -14.48
CA LYS A 177 4.54 -15.11 -13.55
C LYS A 177 5.66 -14.34 -12.83
N GLN A 178 5.78 -13.03 -13.08
CA GLN A 178 6.87 -12.22 -12.56
C GLN A 178 6.47 -11.49 -11.28
N THR A 179 7.43 -11.37 -10.37
CA THR A 179 7.29 -10.67 -9.10
C THR A 179 8.24 -9.47 -9.06
N PHE A 180 7.71 -8.29 -8.75
CA PHE A 180 8.47 -7.06 -8.58
C PHE A 180 8.25 -6.50 -7.17
N TRP A 181 9.22 -6.72 -6.29
CA TRP A 181 9.16 -6.28 -4.89
C TRP A 181 9.93 -4.98 -4.68
N GLY A 182 9.23 -3.94 -4.21
CA GLY A 182 9.80 -2.62 -3.95
C GLY A 182 9.39 -1.56 -4.99
N GLN A 183 9.40 -0.30 -4.57
CA GLN A 183 9.13 0.84 -5.45
C GLN A 183 10.27 1.07 -6.48
N ASP A 184 11.46 0.61 -6.15
CA ASP A 184 12.67 0.63 -6.98
C ASP A 184 12.66 -0.45 -8.08
N ARG A 185 11.62 -1.29 -8.13
CA ARG A 185 11.39 -2.27 -9.20
C ARG A 185 10.35 -1.84 -10.22
N LEU A 186 9.76 -0.65 -10.06
CA LEU A 186 8.76 -0.13 -10.98
C LEU A 186 9.30 0.13 -12.39
N ASP A 187 10.59 0.45 -12.54
CA ASP A 187 11.23 0.57 -13.86
C ASP A 187 11.22 -0.78 -14.61
N PHE A 188 11.59 -1.87 -13.93
CA PHE A 188 11.54 -3.21 -14.50
C PHE A 188 10.12 -3.68 -14.79
N LEU A 189 9.15 -3.29 -13.95
CA LEU A 189 7.74 -3.56 -14.22
C LEU A 189 7.29 -2.83 -15.48
N GLU A 190 7.62 -1.54 -15.63
CA GLU A 190 7.29 -0.75 -16.83
C GLU A 190 7.91 -1.36 -18.10
N GLU A 191 9.16 -1.80 -18.04
CA GLU A 191 9.80 -2.54 -19.14
C GLU A 191 9.07 -3.86 -19.47
N ALA A 192 8.61 -4.60 -18.46
CA ALA A 192 7.87 -5.85 -18.65
C ALA A 192 6.48 -5.60 -19.27
N LEU A 193 5.80 -4.50 -18.91
CA LEU A 193 4.53 -4.10 -19.53
C LEU A 193 4.68 -3.72 -21.01
N ALA A 194 5.83 -3.15 -21.40
CA ALA A 194 6.11 -2.79 -22.78
C ALA A 194 6.38 -4.01 -23.68
N ARG A 195 6.81 -5.14 -23.10
CA ARG A 195 6.99 -6.42 -23.80
C ARG A 195 5.63 -7.15 -23.80
N SER A 196 4.97 -7.24 -24.94
CA SER A 196 3.64 -7.89 -25.06
C SER A 196 3.61 -9.30 -24.43
N PRO A 197 2.44 -9.83 -23.99
CA PRO A 197 2.32 -10.96 -23.05
C PRO A 197 2.75 -12.35 -23.56
N VAL A 198 3.51 -12.45 -24.65
CA VAL A 198 3.69 -13.72 -25.35
C VAL A 198 4.74 -14.63 -24.70
N GLU A 199 5.66 -14.14 -23.87
CA GLU A 199 6.74 -14.99 -23.33
C GLU A 199 7.19 -14.64 -21.89
N ALA A 200 6.32 -14.85 -20.90
CA ALA A 200 6.69 -14.94 -19.48
C ALA A 200 5.93 -16.05 -18.73
#